data_AF-A0A344L6Y5-F1
#
_entry.id   AF-A0A344L6Y5-F1
#
_cell.length_a   1.000
_cell.length_b   1.000
_cell.length_c   1.000
_cell.angle_alpha   90.00
_cell.angle_beta   90.00
_cell.angle_gamma   90.00
#
_symmetry.space_group_name_H-M   'P 1'
#
loop_
_entity.id
_entity.type
_entity.pdbx_description
1 polymer ?
#
loop_
_entity_poly.entity_id
_entity_poly.type
_entity_poly.pdbx_seq_one_letter_code
_entity_poly.pdbx_strand_id
1 'polypeptide(L)'
;MTDYLTVAPEVADALADGNPVVALESTILSHGLPPGRNLKVAAELEAAVRGAGAVPATIAVLDGRAVIGLSPAELERVCAEDAGLDKLSWRDLGPALALGGSGATTVASTSALAHAAGIGVFGTGGLGGVHLPLPGASTTWDVSADLGALSRLPVLVVCSGVKSILDIAATLEVLETNSVPVLGYRTGEFPAFYRRSSGYEVNWRVDDAAQAAAAVAAHRRLTGSAVLLANPIPAEFEMDAALHDRLLAEGLELLREREVLGSDVTPVLLEHFHTASGGVSLDANEALVVSNVRLAAEVAVELSA
;
A
#
# COMPACT_ATOMS: atom_id res chain seq x y z
N MET A 1 -21.91 -7.85 -4.15
CA MET A 1 -20.47 -7.79 -4.51
C MET A 1 -20.12 -8.83 -5.55
N THR A 2 -20.57 -10.09 -5.40
CA THR A 2 -20.32 -11.18 -6.36
C THR A 2 -20.58 -10.82 -7.83
N ASP A 3 -21.63 -10.06 -8.13
CA ASP A 3 -21.96 -9.65 -9.51
C ASP A 3 -20.95 -8.66 -10.15
N TYR A 4 -20.06 -8.09 -9.35
CA TYR A 4 -19.05 -7.11 -9.78
C TYR A 4 -17.61 -7.60 -9.61
N LEU A 5 -17.38 -8.73 -8.93
CA LEU A 5 -16.06 -9.31 -8.73
C LEU A 5 -15.76 -10.32 -9.82
N THR A 6 -14.56 -10.23 -10.40
CA THR A 6 -14.00 -11.22 -11.32
C THR A 6 -12.69 -11.69 -10.72
N VAL A 7 -12.67 -12.92 -10.22
CA VAL A 7 -11.46 -13.53 -9.65
C VAL A 7 -10.81 -14.36 -10.75
N ALA A 8 -9.53 -14.12 -11.01
CA ALA A 8 -8.77 -14.90 -11.99
C ALA A 8 -8.74 -16.38 -11.60
N PRO A 9 -8.76 -17.31 -12.57
CA PRO A 9 -8.77 -18.75 -12.28
C PRO A 9 -7.63 -19.19 -11.34
N GLU A 10 -6.40 -18.72 -11.55
CA GLU A 10 -5.26 -19.05 -10.70
C GLU A 10 -5.49 -18.65 -9.22
N VAL A 11 -6.06 -17.46 -9.00
CA VAL A 11 -6.37 -16.95 -7.66
C VAL A 11 -7.52 -17.74 -7.03
N ALA A 12 -8.57 -18.03 -7.81
CA ALA A 12 -9.71 -18.80 -7.35
C ALA A 12 -9.32 -20.23 -6.94
N ASP A 13 -8.49 -20.89 -7.74
CA ASP A 13 -7.97 -22.24 -7.47
C ASP A 13 -7.09 -22.23 -6.21
N ALA A 14 -6.18 -21.25 -6.10
CA ALA A 14 -5.34 -21.11 -4.91
C ALA A 14 -6.16 -20.94 -3.62
N LEU A 15 -7.19 -20.09 -3.65
CA LEU A 15 -8.08 -19.89 -2.51
C LEU A 15 -8.89 -21.14 -2.17
N ALA A 16 -9.37 -21.89 -3.18
CA ALA A 16 -10.13 -23.11 -2.98
C ALA A 16 -9.28 -24.23 -2.34
N ASP A 17 -8.00 -24.29 -2.71
CA ASP A 17 -7.03 -25.26 -2.21
C ASP A 17 -6.39 -24.85 -0.86
N GLY A 18 -6.71 -23.65 -0.34
CA GLY A 18 -6.10 -23.10 0.87
C GLY A 18 -4.65 -22.62 0.69
N ASN A 19 -4.19 -22.50 -0.56
CA ASN A 19 -2.87 -21.99 -0.89
C ASN A 19 -2.77 -20.48 -0.58
N PRO A 20 -1.58 -19.99 -0.19
CA PRO A 20 -1.40 -18.59 0.17
C PRO A 20 -1.54 -17.66 -1.04
N VAL A 21 -2.33 -16.61 -0.88
CA VAL A 21 -2.54 -15.55 -1.89
C VAL A 21 -2.17 -14.20 -1.29
N VAL A 22 -1.45 -13.37 -2.06
CA VAL A 22 -1.08 -12.01 -1.67
C VAL A 22 -1.69 -11.01 -2.64
N ALA A 23 -2.53 -10.11 -2.12
CA ALA A 23 -3.06 -8.99 -2.88
C ALA A 23 -1.95 -7.95 -3.17
N LEU A 24 -2.05 -7.29 -4.32
CA LEU A 24 -1.19 -6.19 -4.75
C LEU A 24 -2.08 -5.04 -5.27
N GLU A 25 -1.75 -3.79 -4.92
CA GLU A 25 -2.53 -2.63 -5.40
C GLU A 25 -2.10 -2.18 -6.80
N SER A 26 -3.00 -1.53 -7.53
CA SER A 26 -2.70 -0.96 -8.85
C SER A 26 -2.34 0.53 -8.82
N THR A 27 -2.69 1.29 -7.76
CA THR A 27 -2.39 2.74 -7.71
C THR A 27 -0.89 3.02 -7.80
N ILE A 28 -0.05 2.18 -7.20
CA ILE A 28 1.41 2.33 -7.32
C ILE A 28 1.88 2.17 -8.77
N LEU A 29 1.21 1.33 -9.56
CA LEU A 29 1.57 1.06 -10.95
C LEU A 29 1.08 2.17 -11.90
N SER A 30 -0.10 2.74 -11.66
CA SER A 30 -0.67 3.76 -12.56
C SER A 30 -0.32 5.20 -12.16
N HIS A 31 -0.17 5.49 -10.86
CA HIS A 31 0.03 6.85 -10.34
C HIS A 31 1.30 7.00 -9.48
N GLY A 32 1.93 5.90 -9.09
CA GLY A 32 3.08 5.91 -8.18
C GLY A 32 4.44 5.75 -8.87
N LEU A 33 4.47 5.27 -10.11
CA LEU A 33 5.69 4.98 -10.86
C LEU A 33 5.54 5.40 -12.32
N PRO A 34 6.62 5.87 -12.99
CA PRO A 34 6.55 6.26 -14.38
C PRO A 34 6.35 5.05 -15.31
N PRO A 35 5.76 5.27 -16.51
CA PRO A 35 5.57 4.22 -17.52
C PRO A 35 6.87 3.46 -17.85
N GLY A 36 6.74 2.16 -18.11
CA GLY A 36 7.85 1.24 -18.37
C GLY A 36 8.52 0.76 -17.08
N ARG A 37 8.81 1.67 -16.13
CA ARG A 37 9.29 1.28 -14.79
C ARG A 37 8.19 0.59 -13.99
N ASN A 38 6.98 1.11 -14.04
CA ASN A 38 5.81 0.49 -13.41
C ASN A 38 5.59 -0.97 -13.83
N LEU A 39 5.67 -1.29 -15.13
CA LEU A 39 5.48 -2.65 -15.64
C LEU A 39 6.61 -3.59 -15.20
N LYS A 40 7.87 -3.11 -15.19
CA LYS A 40 9.01 -3.85 -14.65
C LYS A 40 8.78 -4.18 -13.17
N VAL A 41 8.39 -3.19 -12.37
CA VAL A 41 8.11 -3.37 -10.95
C VAL A 41 6.95 -4.35 -10.77
N ALA A 42 5.86 -4.25 -11.53
CA ALA A 42 4.74 -5.18 -11.44
C ALA A 42 5.19 -6.64 -11.63
N ALA A 43 6.03 -6.91 -12.64
CA ALA A 43 6.60 -8.23 -12.87
C ALA A 43 7.50 -8.70 -11.71
N GLU A 44 8.30 -7.80 -11.13
CA GLU A 44 9.13 -8.10 -9.94
C GLU A 44 8.28 -8.41 -8.71
N LEU A 45 7.16 -7.71 -8.51
CA LEU A 45 6.21 -8.00 -7.41
C LEU A 45 5.61 -9.39 -7.58
N GLU A 46 5.11 -9.74 -8.76
CA GLU A 46 4.59 -11.08 -9.04
C GLU A 46 5.66 -12.16 -8.83
N ALA A 47 6.88 -11.92 -9.31
CA ALA A 47 8.00 -12.83 -9.12
C ALA A 47 8.38 -13.00 -7.64
N ALA A 48 8.33 -11.93 -6.84
CA ALA A 48 8.62 -11.98 -5.41
C ALA A 48 7.57 -12.83 -4.65
N VAL A 49 6.29 -12.66 -4.97
CA VAL A 49 5.20 -13.48 -4.38
C VAL A 49 5.37 -14.96 -4.76
N ARG A 50 5.57 -15.24 -6.05
CA ARG A 50 5.75 -16.61 -6.57
C ARG A 50 7.00 -17.27 -6.00
N GLY A 51 8.10 -16.53 -5.89
CA GLY A 51 9.37 -17.02 -5.35
C GLY A 51 9.30 -17.41 -3.87
N ALA A 52 8.37 -16.83 -3.11
CA ALA A 52 8.09 -17.20 -1.73
C ALA A 52 7.09 -18.36 -1.61
N GLY A 53 6.46 -18.81 -2.69
CA GLY A 53 5.50 -19.92 -2.69
C GLY A 53 4.04 -19.50 -2.57
N ALA A 54 3.71 -18.25 -2.84
CA ALA A 54 2.33 -17.74 -2.86
C ALA A 54 1.88 -17.33 -4.26
N VAL A 55 0.58 -17.08 -4.41
CA VAL A 55 -0.04 -16.60 -5.67
C VAL A 55 -0.28 -15.10 -5.61
N PRO A 56 0.23 -14.30 -6.57
CA PRO A 56 -0.03 -12.87 -6.61
C PRO A 56 -1.44 -12.59 -7.14
N ALA A 57 -2.10 -11.59 -6.54
CA ALA A 57 -3.38 -11.09 -6.98
C ALA A 57 -3.34 -9.55 -7.09
N THR A 58 -2.84 -9.03 -8.21
CA THR A 58 -2.95 -7.60 -8.52
C THR A 58 -4.42 -7.22 -8.73
N ILE A 59 -4.88 -6.15 -8.08
CA ILE A 59 -6.30 -5.76 -8.06
C ILE A 59 -6.51 -4.41 -8.75
N ALA A 60 -7.46 -4.34 -9.67
CA ALA A 60 -7.92 -3.10 -10.29
C ALA A 60 -9.42 -3.14 -10.58
N VAL A 61 -10.02 -2.00 -10.92
CA VAL A 61 -11.36 -1.96 -11.51
C VAL A 61 -11.21 -1.69 -13.01
N LEU A 62 -11.72 -2.57 -13.85
CA LEU A 62 -11.68 -2.44 -15.30
C LEU A 62 -13.10 -2.59 -15.86
N ASP A 63 -13.57 -1.58 -16.58
CA ASP A 63 -14.87 -1.56 -17.26
C ASP A 63 -16.05 -1.96 -16.35
N GLY A 64 -16.06 -1.44 -15.11
CA GLY A 64 -17.08 -1.73 -14.10
C GLY A 64 -16.95 -3.08 -13.39
N ARG A 65 -15.82 -3.78 -13.56
CA ARG A 65 -15.51 -5.06 -12.89
C ARG A 65 -14.32 -4.90 -11.97
N ALA A 66 -14.46 -5.30 -10.70
CA ALA A 66 -13.32 -5.47 -9.80
C ALA A 66 -12.61 -6.77 -10.16
N VAL A 67 -11.44 -6.67 -10.80
CA VAL A 67 -10.64 -7.81 -11.23
C VAL A 67 -9.60 -8.14 -10.15
N ILE A 68 -9.61 -9.39 -9.69
CA ILE A 68 -8.74 -9.92 -8.64
C ILE A 68 -7.75 -10.91 -9.27
N GLY A 69 -6.50 -10.49 -9.42
CA GLY A 69 -5.52 -11.14 -10.28
C GLY A 69 -5.68 -10.65 -11.72
N LEU A 70 -4.83 -9.73 -12.14
CA LEU A 70 -4.83 -9.24 -13.52
C LEU A 70 -4.15 -10.24 -14.45
N SER A 71 -4.69 -10.41 -15.64
CA SER A 71 -3.96 -11.01 -16.75
C SER A 71 -2.81 -10.11 -17.21
N PRO A 72 -1.83 -10.65 -17.97
CA PRO A 72 -0.74 -9.83 -18.51
C PRO A 72 -1.23 -8.62 -19.33
N ALA A 73 -2.28 -8.78 -20.14
CA ALA A 73 -2.85 -7.70 -20.94
C ALA A 73 -3.56 -6.64 -20.09
N GLU A 74 -4.24 -7.04 -19.02
CA GLU A 74 -4.86 -6.10 -18.08
C GLU A 74 -3.81 -5.36 -17.25
N LEU A 75 -2.71 -6.02 -16.89
CA LEU A 75 -1.59 -5.41 -16.20
C LEU A 75 -0.87 -4.38 -17.09
N GLU A 76 -0.65 -4.71 -18.37
CA GLU A 76 -0.16 -3.77 -19.38
C GLU A 76 -1.08 -2.56 -19.52
N ARG A 77 -2.41 -2.78 -19.57
CA ARG A 77 -3.40 -1.69 -19.58
C ARG A 77 -3.30 -0.81 -18.33
N VAL A 78 -3.11 -1.39 -17.14
CA VAL A 78 -2.95 -0.62 -15.90
C VAL A 78 -1.67 0.22 -15.88
N CYS A 79 -0.61 -0.27 -16.54
CA CYS A 79 0.69 0.40 -16.58
C CYS A 79 0.84 1.39 -17.76
N ALA A 80 -0.11 1.44 -18.69
CA ALA A 80 -0.04 2.31 -19.86
C ALA A 80 -0.17 3.80 -19.47
N GLU A 81 0.61 4.66 -20.10
CA GLU A 81 0.66 6.10 -19.82
C GLU A 81 -0.68 6.80 -20.08
N ASP A 82 -1.40 6.35 -21.11
CA ASP A 82 -2.67 6.90 -21.58
C ASP A 82 -3.88 6.08 -21.13
N ALA A 83 -3.72 5.21 -20.12
CA ALA A 83 -4.78 4.32 -19.65
C ALA A 83 -6.02 5.06 -19.10
N GLY A 84 -5.87 6.34 -18.74
CA GLY A 84 -6.96 7.18 -18.25
C GLY A 84 -7.64 6.62 -17.00
N LEU A 85 -6.90 5.90 -16.17
CA LEU A 85 -7.43 5.23 -14.98
C LEU A 85 -7.67 6.24 -13.86
N ASP A 86 -8.88 6.21 -13.30
CA ASP A 86 -9.18 6.95 -12.08
C ASP A 86 -8.44 6.34 -10.88
N LYS A 87 -8.05 7.18 -9.92
CA LYS A 87 -7.56 6.70 -8.62
C LYS A 87 -8.75 6.39 -7.71
N LEU A 88 -8.99 5.11 -7.44
CA LEU A 88 -10.18 4.64 -6.72
C LEU A 88 -9.87 4.35 -5.25
N SER A 89 -10.37 5.19 -4.36
CA SER A 89 -10.54 4.88 -2.94
C SER A 89 -11.84 4.12 -2.69
N TRP A 90 -12.05 3.65 -1.45
CA TRP A 90 -13.13 2.72 -1.15
C TRP A 90 -14.52 3.31 -1.48
N ARG A 91 -14.69 4.63 -1.26
CA ARG A 91 -15.92 5.35 -1.62
C ARG A 91 -16.20 5.37 -3.14
N ASP A 92 -15.15 5.27 -3.94
CA ASP A 92 -15.22 5.42 -5.40
C ASP A 92 -15.59 4.09 -6.09
N LEU A 93 -15.44 2.96 -5.39
CA LEU A 93 -15.75 1.63 -5.94
C LEU A 93 -17.22 1.50 -6.37
N GLY A 94 -18.18 1.94 -5.54
CA GLY A 94 -19.61 1.82 -5.88
C GLY A 94 -19.96 2.51 -7.21
N PRO A 95 -19.66 3.82 -7.36
CA PRO A 95 -19.84 4.54 -8.62
C PRO A 95 -19.07 3.91 -9.78
N ALA A 96 -17.78 3.58 -9.62
CA ALA A 96 -16.97 3.02 -10.70
C ALA A 96 -17.54 1.70 -11.23
N LEU A 97 -17.95 0.80 -10.33
CA LEU A 97 -18.56 -0.49 -10.70
C LEU A 97 -19.92 -0.32 -11.39
N ALA A 98 -20.77 0.58 -10.88
CA ALA A 98 -22.11 0.80 -11.42
C ALA A 98 -22.12 1.49 -12.79
N LEU A 99 -21.16 2.38 -13.03
CA LEU A 99 -21.09 3.22 -14.23
C LEU A 99 -20.14 2.69 -15.31
N GLY A 100 -19.53 1.51 -15.11
CA GLY A 100 -18.59 0.95 -16.08
C GLY A 100 -17.22 1.66 -16.09
N GLY A 101 -16.85 2.31 -14.99
CA GLY A 101 -15.58 3.01 -14.85
C GLY A 101 -14.38 2.08 -14.79
N SER A 102 -13.20 2.61 -15.09
CA SER A 102 -11.92 1.92 -14.92
C SER A 102 -11.00 2.75 -14.03
N GLY A 103 -10.34 2.10 -13.09
CA GLY A 103 -9.46 2.79 -12.18
C GLY A 103 -8.54 1.88 -11.38
N ALA A 104 -7.42 2.45 -10.98
CA ALA A 104 -6.45 1.83 -10.13
C ALA A 104 -6.88 1.92 -8.67
N THR A 105 -6.74 0.83 -7.93
CA THR A 105 -7.21 0.73 -6.55
C THR A 105 -6.13 1.17 -5.58
N THR A 106 -6.50 2.04 -4.64
CA THR A 106 -5.65 2.43 -3.50
C THR A 106 -5.63 1.32 -2.44
N VAL A 107 -4.71 1.41 -1.48
CA VAL A 107 -4.67 0.56 -0.27
C VAL A 107 -6.07 0.28 0.32
N ALA A 108 -6.91 1.30 0.54
CA ALA A 108 -8.27 1.11 1.05
C ALA A 108 -9.13 0.19 0.16
N SER A 109 -9.17 0.47 -1.16
CA SER A 109 -9.95 -0.30 -2.13
C SER A 109 -9.40 -1.70 -2.33
N THR A 110 -8.08 -1.83 -2.45
CA THR A 110 -7.39 -3.12 -2.58
C THR A 110 -7.68 -3.99 -1.36
N SER A 111 -7.60 -3.44 -0.15
CA SER A 111 -7.93 -4.15 1.09
C SER A 111 -9.38 -4.65 1.10
N ALA A 112 -10.33 -3.80 0.68
CA ALA A 112 -11.74 -4.15 0.67
C ALA A 112 -12.06 -5.26 -0.35
N LEU A 113 -11.49 -5.15 -1.56
CA LEU A 113 -11.69 -6.12 -2.62
C LEU A 113 -10.96 -7.44 -2.33
N ALA A 114 -9.74 -7.39 -1.79
CA ALA A 114 -9.00 -8.56 -1.33
C ALA A 114 -9.77 -9.31 -0.25
N HIS A 115 -10.24 -8.61 0.79
CA HIS A 115 -11.02 -9.22 1.86
C HIS A 115 -12.30 -9.89 1.34
N ALA A 116 -13.03 -9.22 0.44
CA ALA A 116 -14.24 -9.79 -0.13
C ALA A 116 -13.99 -10.97 -1.09
N ALA A 117 -12.79 -11.07 -1.67
CA ALA A 117 -12.35 -12.23 -2.44
C ALA A 117 -11.82 -13.37 -1.55
N GLY A 118 -11.71 -13.18 -0.23
CA GLY A 118 -11.13 -14.16 0.70
C GLY A 118 -9.62 -14.08 0.87
N ILE A 119 -8.97 -13.05 0.30
CA ILE A 119 -7.53 -12.83 0.42
C ILE A 119 -7.25 -12.06 1.72
N GLY A 120 -6.44 -12.64 2.59
CA GLY A 120 -6.13 -12.07 3.91
C GLY A 120 -4.87 -11.22 3.97
N VAL A 121 -3.98 -11.28 2.97
CA VAL A 121 -2.65 -10.65 3.04
C VAL A 121 -2.44 -9.70 1.86
N PHE A 122 -1.88 -8.53 2.12
CA PHE A 122 -1.65 -7.47 1.16
C PHE A 122 -0.26 -6.85 1.37
N GLY A 123 0.56 -6.79 0.31
CA GLY A 123 1.83 -6.05 0.29
C GLY A 123 1.73 -4.75 -0.50
N THR A 124 2.16 -3.63 0.07
CA THR A 124 2.26 -2.32 -0.60
C THR A 124 3.56 -1.61 -0.23
N GLY A 125 3.87 -0.51 -0.90
CA GLY A 125 4.98 0.35 -0.52
C GLY A 125 4.74 1.05 0.82
N GLY A 126 3.67 1.84 0.92
CA GLY A 126 3.41 2.68 2.09
C GLY A 126 1.96 3.13 2.13
N LEU A 127 1.39 3.21 3.34
CA LEU A 127 0.00 3.62 3.52
C LEU A 127 -0.18 5.12 3.21
N GLY A 128 -1.41 5.51 2.87
CA GLY A 128 -1.88 6.84 3.22
C GLY A 128 -2.08 6.99 4.73
N GLY A 129 -2.27 8.21 5.21
CA GLY A 129 -2.34 8.51 6.64
C GLY A 129 -2.95 9.87 6.91
N VAL A 130 -2.67 10.43 8.07
CA VAL A 130 -2.97 11.84 8.36
C VAL A 130 -1.96 12.70 7.62
N HIS A 131 -2.41 13.69 6.87
CA HIS A 131 -1.50 14.58 6.15
C HIS A 131 -0.84 15.57 7.09
N LEU A 132 0.32 16.11 6.70
CA LEU A 132 0.90 17.26 7.38
C LEU A 132 0.04 18.51 7.12
N PRO A 133 -0.11 19.43 8.08
CA PRO A 133 -0.70 20.75 7.81
C PRO A 133 0.14 21.50 6.77
N LEU A 134 -0.52 22.24 5.87
CA LEU A 134 0.18 23.14 4.96
C LEU A 134 0.89 24.25 5.75
N PRO A 135 2.01 24.80 5.23
CA PRO A 135 2.71 25.89 5.91
C PRO A 135 1.76 27.07 6.22
N GLY A 136 1.69 27.46 7.50
CA GLY A 136 0.78 28.50 8.00
C GLY A 136 -0.53 27.99 8.61
N ALA A 137 -0.88 26.71 8.43
CA ALA A 137 -1.97 26.04 9.14
C ALA A 137 -1.46 25.31 10.39
N SER A 138 -2.28 25.24 11.44
CA SER A 138 -1.95 24.47 12.66
C SER A 138 -2.55 23.07 12.68
N THR A 139 -3.56 22.80 11.85
CA THR A 139 -4.26 21.51 11.77
C THR A 139 -4.66 21.19 10.34
N THR A 140 -4.89 19.92 10.06
CA THR A 140 -5.52 19.44 8.83
C THR A 140 -6.58 18.39 9.15
N TRP A 141 -7.62 18.33 8.33
CA TRP A 141 -8.64 17.27 8.35
C TRP A 141 -8.48 16.30 7.17
N ASP A 142 -7.37 16.42 6.43
CA ASP A 142 -7.04 15.52 5.33
C ASP A 142 -6.45 14.22 5.90
N VAL A 143 -7.32 13.22 6.02
CA VAL A 143 -7.02 11.90 6.59
C VAL A 143 -7.38 10.84 5.56
N SER A 144 -6.40 10.00 5.21
CA SER A 144 -6.60 8.95 4.22
C SER A 144 -7.69 7.97 4.64
N ALA A 145 -8.53 7.59 3.66
CA ALA A 145 -9.51 6.52 3.81
C ALA A 145 -8.87 5.16 4.12
N ASP A 146 -7.56 4.99 3.89
CA ASP A 146 -6.81 3.79 4.26
C ASP A 146 -6.98 3.48 5.75
N LEU A 147 -6.89 4.49 6.63
CA LEU A 147 -7.02 4.29 8.08
C LEU A 147 -8.43 3.82 8.47
N GLY A 148 -9.46 4.36 7.80
CA GLY A 148 -10.84 3.92 7.97
C GLY A 148 -11.12 2.53 7.38
N ALA A 149 -10.37 2.12 6.36
CA ALA A 149 -10.43 0.77 5.81
C ALA A 149 -9.81 -0.25 6.75
N LEU A 150 -8.61 0.05 7.26
CA LEU A 150 -7.87 -0.79 8.21
C LEU A 150 -8.64 -0.98 9.52
N SER A 151 -9.51 -0.06 9.93
CA SER A 151 -10.34 -0.26 11.13
C SER A 151 -11.47 -1.28 10.98
N ARG A 152 -11.77 -1.74 9.75
CA ARG A 152 -12.96 -2.55 9.44
C ARG A 152 -12.66 -3.83 8.65
N LEU A 153 -11.44 -4.01 8.19
CA LEU A 153 -11.06 -5.09 7.29
C LEU A 153 -9.97 -5.95 7.95
N PRO A 154 -10.22 -7.25 8.22
CA PRO A 154 -9.28 -8.13 8.92
C PRO A 154 -8.14 -8.65 8.02
N VAL A 155 -7.51 -7.74 7.28
CA VAL A 155 -6.37 -8.01 6.40
C VAL A 155 -5.05 -7.74 7.12
N LEU A 156 -3.99 -8.47 6.77
CA LEU A 156 -2.62 -8.08 7.08
C LEU A 156 -2.16 -7.14 5.96
N VAL A 157 -1.67 -5.95 6.32
CA VAL A 157 -1.01 -5.05 5.38
C VAL A 157 0.46 -4.94 5.75
N VAL A 158 1.34 -5.28 4.81
CA VAL A 158 2.79 -5.14 4.93
C VAL A 158 3.24 -3.92 4.15
N CYS A 159 3.93 -2.99 4.81
CA CYS A 159 4.40 -1.76 4.18
C CYS A 159 5.61 -1.15 4.93
N SER A 160 6.23 -0.13 4.35
CA SER A 160 7.31 0.63 4.97
C SER A 160 6.78 1.85 5.73
N GLY A 161 5.69 1.66 6.48
CA GLY A 161 5.02 2.71 7.24
C GLY A 161 4.03 3.52 6.39
N VAL A 162 3.96 4.82 6.62
CA VAL A 162 3.16 5.76 5.82
C VAL A 162 4.06 6.54 4.88
N LYS A 163 3.55 6.95 3.70
CA LYS A 163 4.30 7.77 2.75
C LYS A 163 4.97 8.96 3.48
N SER A 164 6.22 9.26 3.15
CA SER A 164 7.07 10.18 3.95
C SER A 164 6.64 11.64 3.97
N ILE A 165 5.54 11.94 3.28
CA ILE A 165 4.88 13.25 3.17
C ILE A 165 3.76 13.45 4.21
N LEU A 166 3.55 12.46 5.08
CA LEU A 166 2.43 12.37 6.02
C LEU A 166 2.89 12.61 7.46
N ASP A 167 1.94 12.91 8.33
CA ASP A 167 2.15 13.04 9.76
C ASP A 167 2.13 11.65 10.42
N ILE A 168 3.32 11.15 10.73
CA ILE A 168 3.49 9.82 11.34
C ILE A 168 2.86 9.78 12.73
N ALA A 169 3.06 10.80 13.56
CA ALA A 169 2.53 10.84 14.92
C ALA A 169 1.01 10.77 14.91
N ALA A 170 0.36 11.66 14.16
CA ALA A 170 -1.09 11.68 14.07
C ALA A 170 -1.64 10.40 13.43
N THR A 171 -0.91 9.79 12.50
CA THR A 171 -1.32 8.51 11.92
C THR A 171 -1.29 7.37 12.94
N LEU A 172 -0.24 7.27 13.77
CA LEU A 172 -0.15 6.25 14.81
C LEU A 172 -1.28 6.39 15.85
N GLU A 173 -1.64 7.61 16.24
CA GLU A 173 -2.77 7.89 17.15
C GLU A 173 -4.12 7.43 16.56
N VAL A 174 -4.33 7.64 15.26
CA VAL A 174 -5.56 7.18 14.59
C VAL A 174 -5.59 5.65 14.51
N LEU A 175 -4.46 5.00 14.23
CA LEU A 175 -4.37 3.53 14.21
C LEU A 175 -4.63 2.93 15.60
N GLU A 176 -4.06 3.54 16.65
CA GLU A 176 -4.33 3.17 18.05
C GLU A 176 -5.82 3.28 18.37
N THR A 177 -6.43 4.44 18.10
CA THR A 177 -7.86 4.69 18.35
C THR A 177 -8.74 3.66 17.67
N ASN A 178 -8.35 3.21 16.47
CA ASN A 178 -9.09 2.24 15.68
C ASN A 178 -8.74 0.77 15.97
N SER A 179 -7.94 0.50 17.02
CA SER A 179 -7.50 -0.85 17.39
C SER A 179 -6.81 -1.59 16.23
N VAL A 180 -6.03 -0.86 15.42
CA VAL A 180 -5.18 -1.44 14.37
C VAL A 180 -3.78 -1.63 14.95
N PRO A 181 -3.37 -2.85 15.34
CA PRO A 181 -2.03 -3.08 15.87
C PRO A 181 -0.97 -2.82 14.81
N VAL A 182 0.11 -2.16 15.23
CA VAL A 182 1.31 -1.92 14.43
C VAL A 182 2.44 -2.79 14.97
N LEU A 183 2.93 -3.71 14.13
CA LEU A 183 4.04 -4.61 14.41
C LEU A 183 5.26 -4.14 13.63
N GLY A 184 6.41 -3.96 14.26
CA GLY A 184 7.68 -3.74 13.58
C GLY A 184 8.35 -5.05 13.21
N TYR A 185 8.70 -5.23 11.94
CA TYR A 185 9.47 -6.39 11.50
C TYR A 185 10.96 -6.18 11.77
N ARG A 186 11.50 -6.90 12.76
CA ARG A 186 12.89 -6.82 13.24
C ARG A 186 13.33 -5.43 13.70
N THR A 187 12.36 -4.59 14.07
CA THR A 187 12.57 -3.21 14.52
C THR A 187 11.63 -2.87 15.67
N GLY A 188 12.08 -2.00 16.57
CA GLY A 188 11.24 -1.37 17.60
C GLY A 188 10.73 0.02 17.18
N GLU A 189 11.09 0.48 15.98
CA GLU A 189 10.72 1.80 15.47
C GLU A 189 9.83 1.70 14.23
N PHE A 190 8.94 2.66 14.08
CA PHE A 190 8.10 2.82 12.90
C PHE A 190 8.95 3.39 11.74
N PRO A 191 9.00 2.75 10.57
CA PRO A 191 9.73 3.26 9.41
C PRO A 191 9.02 4.47 8.79
N ALA A 192 9.80 5.37 8.18
CA ALA A 192 9.34 6.59 7.52
C ALA A 192 9.44 6.46 5.98
N PHE A 193 8.93 5.35 5.44
CA PHE A 193 8.91 5.06 4.00
C PHE A 193 10.31 4.98 3.38
N TYR A 194 10.84 6.10 2.86
CA TYR A 194 12.19 6.19 2.30
C TYR A 194 13.29 6.09 3.36
N ARG A 195 12.94 6.19 4.64
CA ARG A 195 13.87 6.12 5.77
C ARG A 195 13.51 4.96 6.70
N ARG A 196 14.53 4.29 7.23
CA ARG A 196 14.38 3.12 8.10
C ARG A 196 13.83 3.46 9.48
N SER A 197 14.09 4.68 9.93
CA SER A 197 13.69 5.20 11.24
C SER A 197 12.91 6.51 11.09
N SER A 198 11.81 6.62 11.82
CA SER A 198 11.05 7.87 11.99
C SER A 198 11.29 8.55 13.33
N GLY A 199 11.94 7.87 14.28
CA GLY A 199 12.01 8.27 15.69
C GLY A 199 10.75 7.96 16.52
N TYR A 200 9.69 7.41 15.90
CA TYR A 200 8.51 6.90 16.62
C TYR A 200 8.64 5.41 16.89
N GLU A 201 8.25 4.97 18.08
CA GLU A 201 8.30 3.55 18.47
C GLU A 201 7.07 2.79 17.95
N VAL A 202 7.23 1.47 17.74
CA VAL A 202 6.12 0.54 17.60
C VAL A 202 5.92 -0.24 18.89
N ASN A 203 4.67 -0.49 19.26
CA ASN A 203 4.33 -1.17 20.51
C ASN A 203 4.70 -2.66 20.52
N TRP A 204 4.86 -3.26 19.34
CA TRP A 204 5.14 -4.69 19.19
C TRP A 204 6.20 -4.90 18.13
N ARG A 205 7.15 -5.80 18.42
CA ARG A 205 8.18 -6.26 17.49
C ARG A 205 8.01 -7.75 17.24
N VAL A 206 8.19 -8.16 15.98
CA VAL A 206 8.28 -9.56 15.55
C VAL A 206 9.57 -9.73 14.75
N ASP A 207 10.25 -10.87 14.91
CA ASP A 207 11.59 -11.09 14.34
C ASP A 207 11.59 -12.04 13.13
N ASP A 208 10.49 -12.72 12.86
CA ASP A 208 10.31 -13.61 11.71
C ASP A 208 8.85 -13.67 11.23
N ALA A 209 8.65 -14.27 10.05
CA ALA A 209 7.35 -14.37 9.41
C ALA A 209 6.35 -15.23 10.21
N ALA A 210 6.83 -16.26 10.92
CA ALA A 210 6.00 -17.14 11.73
C ALA A 210 5.41 -16.40 12.96
N GLN A 211 6.21 -15.55 13.62
CA GLN A 211 5.73 -14.69 14.69
C GLN A 211 4.70 -13.68 14.20
N ALA A 212 4.93 -13.07 13.03
CA ALA A 212 3.96 -12.17 12.39
C ALA A 212 2.65 -12.91 12.08
N ALA A 213 2.72 -14.11 11.48
CA ALA A 213 1.56 -14.94 11.18
C ALA A 213 0.77 -15.32 12.45
N ALA A 214 1.46 -15.73 13.53
CA ALA A 214 0.83 -16.06 14.80
C ALA A 214 0.09 -14.87 15.43
N ALA A 215 0.69 -13.67 15.39
CA ALA A 215 0.06 -12.44 15.87
C ALA A 215 -1.20 -12.10 15.05
N VAL A 216 -1.12 -12.19 13.72
CA VAL A 216 -2.25 -11.95 12.81
C VAL A 216 -3.38 -12.95 13.05
N ALA A 217 -3.06 -14.24 13.18
CA ALA A 217 -4.03 -15.29 13.43
C ALA A 217 -4.76 -15.10 14.77
N ALA A 218 -4.04 -14.67 15.82
CA ALA A 218 -4.63 -14.35 17.11
C ALA A 218 -5.53 -13.10 17.04
N HIS A 219 -5.08 -12.03 16.38
CA HIS A 219 -5.82 -10.78 16.25
C HIS A 219 -7.17 -10.96 15.54
N ARG A 220 -7.17 -11.72 14.43
CA ARG A 220 -8.38 -12.03 13.64
C ARG A 220 -9.47 -12.77 14.41
N ARG A 221 -9.12 -13.43 15.52
CA ARG A 221 -10.10 -14.12 16.39
C ARG A 221 -10.81 -13.17 17.35
N LEU A 222 -10.26 -11.99 17.58
CA LEU A 222 -10.72 -11.05 18.61
C LEU A 222 -11.33 -9.78 18.04
N THR A 223 -10.91 -9.36 16.85
CA THR A 223 -11.29 -8.07 16.27
C THR A 223 -11.55 -8.20 14.76
N GLY A 224 -12.18 -7.16 14.18
CA GLY A 224 -12.38 -7.04 12.73
C GLY A 224 -11.44 -6.05 12.04
N SER A 225 -10.48 -5.48 12.76
CA SER A 225 -9.50 -4.54 12.21
C SER A 225 -8.32 -5.27 11.57
N ALA A 226 -7.60 -4.56 10.72
CA ALA A 226 -6.38 -5.02 10.09
C ALA A 226 -5.23 -5.18 11.10
N VAL A 227 -4.17 -5.82 10.65
CA VAL A 227 -2.85 -5.75 11.29
C VAL A 227 -1.90 -5.03 10.34
N LEU A 228 -1.13 -4.07 10.86
CA LEU A 228 -0.07 -3.41 10.11
C LEU A 228 1.27 -4.04 10.47
N LEU A 229 1.98 -4.61 9.49
CA LEU A 229 3.36 -5.05 9.64
C LEU A 229 4.29 -4.05 8.96
N ALA A 230 4.94 -3.23 9.77
CA ALA A 230 5.85 -2.18 9.35
C ALA A 230 7.25 -2.75 9.11
N ASN A 231 7.69 -2.74 7.85
CA ASN A 231 8.96 -3.28 7.39
C ASN A 231 9.87 -2.15 6.86
N PRO A 232 10.98 -1.84 7.54
CA PRO A 232 11.92 -0.83 7.08
C PRO A 232 12.47 -1.13 5.68
N ILE A 233 12.61 -0.07 4.86
CA ILE A 233 13.29 -0.13 3.56
C ILE A 233 14.67 -0.81 3.67
N PRO A 234 15.13 -1.61 2.69
CA PRO A 234 16.49 -2.16 2.73
C PRO A 234 17.55 -1.05 2.86
N ALA A 235 18.59 -1.30 3.65
CA ALA A 235 19.52 -0.26 4.10
C ALA A 235 20.30 0.41 2.95
N GLU A 236 20.59 -0.34 1.90
CA GLU A 236 21.27 0.13 0.70
C GLU A 236 20.43 1.09 -0.16
N PHE A 237 19.12 1.14 0.06
CA PHE A 237 18.19 2.03 -0.64
C PHE A 237 17.62 3.13 0.25
N GLU A 238 18.09 3.26 1.50
CA GLU A 238 17.65 4.32 2.40
C GLU A 238 18.05 5.70 1.84
N MET A 239 17.09 6.62 1.81
CA MET A 239 17.32 7.98 1.36
C MET A 239 18.07 8.79 2.42
N ASP A 240 19.07 9.57 1.99
CA ASP A 240 19.77 10.51 2.85
C ASP A 240 18.79 11.47 3.54
N ALA A 241 18.95 11.65 4.85
CA ALA A 241 18.02 12.45 5.66
C ALA A 241 17.99 13.92 5.22
N ALA A 242 19.15 14.51 4.89
CA ALA A 242 19.21 15.90 4.47
C ALA A 242 18.61 16.10 3.07
N LEU A 243 18.72 15.11 2.18
CA LEU A 243 17.99 15.11 0.91
C LEU A 243 16.49 15.03 1.15
N HIS A 244 16.03 14.06 1.94
CA HIS A 244 14.62 13.87 2.25
C HIS A 244 13.97 15.15 2.80
N ASP A 245 14.58 15.74 3.83
CA ASP A 245 13.99 16.88 4.54
C ASP A 245 13.92 18.13 3.66
N ARG A 246 14.89 18.33 2.76
CA ARG A 246 14.82 19.39 1.74
C ARG A 246 13.65 19.17 0.77
N LEU A 247 13.52 17.97 0.21
CA LEU A 247 12.46 17.64 -0.75
C LEU A 247 11.07 17.77 -0.12
N LEU A 248 10.91 17.38 1.14
CA LEU A 248 9.65 17.56 1.85
C LEU A 248 9.33 19.05 2.05
N ALA A 249 10.30 19.85 2.49
CA ALA A 249 10.10 21.28 2.69
C ALA A 249 9.76 22.02 1.38
N GLU A 250 10.50 21.72 0.30
CA GLU A 250 10.26 22.25 -1.04
C GLU A 250 8.87 21.84 -1.57
N GLY A 251 8.50 20.57 -1.40
CA GLY A 251 7.19 20.07 -1.81
C GLY A 251 6.02 20.70 -1.05
N LEU A 252 6.14 20.89 0.26
CA LEU A 252 5.09 21.55 1.06
C LEU A 252 4.89 23.01 0.64
N GLU A 253 5.96 23.71 0.31
CA GLU A 253 5.89 25.07 -0.23
C GLU A 253 5.24 25.09 -1.62
N LEU A 254 5.57 24.10 -2.47
CA LEU A 254 4.94 23.92 -3.79
C LEU A 254 3.42 23.77 -3.70
N LEU A 255 2.93 22.97 -2.75
CA LEU A 255 1.49 22.79 -2.53
C LEU A 255 0.82 24.10 -2.10
N ARG A 256 1.48 24.86 -1.22
CA ARG A 256 1.00 26.15 -0.72
C ARG A 256 0.89 27.17 -1.85
N GLU A 257 1.93 27.29 -2.67
CA GLU A 257 1.96 28.23 -3.81
C GLU A 257 0.92 27.92 -4.88
N ARG A 258 0.62 26.62 -5.08
CA ARG A 258 -0.33 26.15 -6.09
C ARG A 258 -1.74 25.91 -5.55
N GLU A 259 -1.97 26.18 -4.26
CA GLU A 259 -3.25 25.95 -3.58
C GLU A 259 -3.79 24.51 -3.76
N VAL A 260 -2.89 23.52 -3.78
CA VAL A 260 -3.24 22.11 -3.98
C VAL A 260 -3.79 21.51 -2.68
N LEU A 261 -4.95 20.88 -2.75
CA LEU A 261 -5.69 20.34 -1.60
C LEU A 261 -6.25 18.93 -1.89
N GLY A 262 -6.53 18.18 -0.83
CA GLY A 262 -7.22 16.89 -0.90
C GLY A 262 -6.45 15.83 -1.69
N SER A 263 -7.15 15.08 -2.55
CA SER A 263 -6.61 13.91 -3.24
C SER A 263 -5.39 14.19 -4.12
N ASP A 264 -5.18 15.44 -4.51
CA ASP A 264 -4.13 15.89 -5.41
C ASP A 264 -2.81 16.18 -4.67
N VAL A 265 -2.84 16.29 -3.34
CA VAL A 265 -1.66 16.55 -2.49
C VAL A 265 -0.61 15.45 -2.65
N THR A 266 -1.00 14.18 -2.53
CA THR A 266 -0.06 13.05 -2.60
C THR A 266 0.61 12.92 -3.98
N PRO A 267 -0.14 12.92 -5.11
CA PRO A 267 0.47 12.87 -6.43
C PRO A 267 1.47 14.01 -6.68
N VAL A 268 1.13 15.25 -6.32
CA VAL A 268 2.03 16.40 -6.52
C VAL A 268 3.31 16.27 -5.71
N LEU A 269 3.22 15.85 -4.45
CA LEU A 269 4.41 15.66 -3.62
C LEU A 269 5.28 14.49 -4.10
N LEU A 270 4.69 13.35 -4.47
CA LEU A 270 5.46 12.23 -4.98
C LEU A 270 6.16 12.57 -6.29
N GLU A 271 5.48 13.29 -7.20
CA GLU A 271 6.09 13.77 -8.44
C GLU A 271 7.26 14.72 -8.17
N HIS A 272 7.12 15.62 -7.19
CA HIS A 272 8.24 16.46 -6.75
C HIS A 272 9.42 15.60 -6.24
N PHE A 273 9.16 14.60 -5.38
CA PHE A 273 10.19 13.67 -4.93
C PHE A 273 10.85 12.91 -6.09
N HIS A 274 10.09 12.45 -7.08
CA HIS A 274 10.63 11.71 -8.24
C HIS A 274 11.55 12.59 -9.08
N THR A 275 11.12 13.82 -9.37
CA THR A 275 11.84 14.74 -10.25
C THR A 275 13.04 15.39 -9.58
N ALA A 276 12.91 15.81 -8.31
CA ALA A 276 13.95 16.58 -7.61
C ALA A 276 14.98 15.72 -6.87
N SER A 277 14.74 14.42 -6.66
CA SER A 277 15.71 13.52 -6.00
C SER A 277 16.80 12.96 -6.92
N GLY A 278 16.70 13.19 -8.24
CA GLY A 278 17.63 12.58 -9.21
C GLY A 278 17.50 11.06 -9.32
N GLY A 279 16.30 10.51 -9.09
CA GLY A 279 16.00 9.08 -9.20
C GLY A 279 16.04 8.31 -7.87
N VAL A 280 16.63 8.88 -6.81
CA VAL A 280 16.78 8.22 -5.50
C VAL A 280 15.43 7.79 -4.91
N SER A 281 14.39 8.64 -5.00
CA SER A 281 13.06 8.31 -4.48
C SER A 281 12.40 7.16 -5.24
N LEU A 282 12.58 7.08 -6.56
CA LEU A 282 12.04 5.99 -7.39
C LEU A 282 12.74 4.66 -7.07
N ASP A 283 14.07 4.68 -6.95
CA ASP A 283 14.86 3.50 -6.58
C ASP A 283 14.49 2.99 -5.18
N ALA A 284 14.35 3.90 -4.23
CA ALA A 284 13.88 3.59 -2.88
C ALA A 284 12.45 3.00 -2.89
N ASN A 285 11.53 3.60 -3.65
CA ASN A 285 10.14 3.15 -3.75
C ASN A 285 10.02 1.74 -4.33
N GLU A 286 10.79 1.43 -5.39
CA GLU A 286 10.87 0.09 -5.98
C GLU A 286 11.42 -0.94 -4.98
N ALA A 287 12.56 -0.63 -4.35
CA ALA A 287 13.19 -1.54 -3.40
C ALA A 287 12.31 -1.85 -2.18
N LEU A 288 11.66 -0.83 -1.61
CA LEU A 288 10.79 -1.02 -0.45
C LEU A 288 9.54 -1.83 -0.81
N VAL A 289 8.90 -1.59 -1.97
CA VAL A 289 7.67 -2.33 -2.31
C VAL A 289 7.98 -3.80 -2.60
N VAL A 290 9.08 -4.10 -3.29
CA VAL A 290 9.53 -5.49 -3.52
C VAL A 290 9.85 -6.17 -2.20
N SER A 291 10.52 -5.49 -1.27
CA SER A 291 10.81 -6.02 0.06
C SER A 291 9.53 -6.32 0.85
N ASN A 292 8.55 -5.42 0.81
CA ASN A 292 7.29 -5.59 1.55
C ASN A 292 6.44 -6.72 0.97
N VAL A 293 6.38 -6.83 -0.36
CA VAL A 293 5.63 -7.89 -1.06
C VAL A 293 6.24 -9.27 -0.81
N ARG A 294 7.58 -9.37 -0.79
CA ARG A 294 8.26 -10.61 -0.40
C ARG A 294 7.90 -11.02 1.03
N LEU A 295 8.00 -10.10 1.99
CA LEU A 295 7.65 -10.37 3.38
C LEU A 295 6.15 -10.72 3.53
N ALA A 296 5.26 -10.05 2.80
CA ALA A 296 3.84 -10.38 2.78
C ALA A 296 3.61 -11.84 2.32
N ALA A 297 4.34 -12.29 1.29
CA ALA A 297 4.25 -13.67 0.81
C ALA A 297 4.81 -14.69 1.81
N GLU A 298 5.94 -14.38 2.46
CA GLU A 298 6.49 -15.21 3.54
C GLU A 298 5.47 -15.39 4.69
N VAL A 299 4.82 -14.29 5.13
CA VAL A 299 3.80 -14.36 6.18
C VAL A 299 2.52 -15.06 5.71
N ALA A 300 2.14 -14.91 4.43
CA ALA A 300 0.99 -15.62 3.87
C ALA A 300 1.20 -17.14 3.88
N VAL A 301 2.40 -17.61 3.54
CA VAL A 301 2.77 -19.03 3.60
C VAL A 301 2.67 -19.58 5.03
N GLU A 302 3.21 -18.84 6.01
CA GLU A 302 3.12 -19.22 7.43
C GLU A 302 1.67 -19.21 7.97
N LEU A 303 0.78 -18.38 7.40
CA LEU A 303 -0.65 -18.36 7.75
C LEU A 303 -1.44 -19.53 7.13
N SER A 304 -0.96 -20.11 6.03
CA SER A 304 -1.56 -21.24 5.32
C SER A 304 -1.06 -22.60 5.82
N ALA A 305 0.04 -22.63 6.59
CA ALA A 305 0.65 -23.82 7.18
C ALA A 305 -0.12 -24.34 8.41
#